data_AF-A0AAN6J3Z9-F1
#
_entry.id   AF-A0AAN6J3Z9-F1
#
_cell.length_a   1.000
_cell.length_b   1.000
_cell.length_c   1.000
_cell.angle_alpha   90.00
_cell.angle_beta   90.00
_cell.angle_gamma   90.00
#
_symmetry.space_group_name_H-M   'P 1'
#
loop_
_entity.id
_entity.type
_entity.pdbx_description
1 polymer ?
#
loop_
_entity_poly.entity_id
_entity_poly.type
_entity_poly.pdbx_seq_one_letter_code
_entity_poly.pdbx_strand_id
1 'polypeptide(L)'
;MTTSNDQVPADRKLRILMLHGFTQSGHSFEIKTKALKKSLEKAFPAAPKPGHLKEYPGGLELVYPTAPIRLDPDDVVPSSSSAPGAGADVGKDGPDVQSESYGWWRRKGDAQPYTYEGMERGFERIASVLQEHSTEPFAGVIGFSQGGAAAGMVASLLEPDRRHAFETAQAKGGMRYPDSFVKDTGYIEETVHPPMRFAVSNSGFSAAMANAGLYQAFYEPKIMTSMLHVLGTVDTVVGEDRSLKLVESCVGGSGEGGKRVVYHPGGHFLPSSQKAYVAALVNFIRDVLGEDGGSGDAPAGGEKKEERAEDMDVPF
;
A
#
# COMPACT_ATOMS: atom_id res chain seq x y z
N MET A 1 -12.95 -33.37 26.35
CA MET A 1 -12.52 -32.01 25.96
C MET A 1 -12.21 -32.06 24.48
N THR A 2 -13.17 -31.63 23.67
CA THR A 2 -13.09 -31.62 22.21
C THR A 2 -12.10 -30.55 21.78
N THR A 3 -10.98 -30.97 21.20
CA THR A 3 -10.13 -30.11 20.37
C THR A 3 -11.01 -29.58 19.24
N SER A 4 -11.36 -28.30 19.22
CA SER A 4 -11.91 -27.70 18.00
C SER A 4 -10.80 -27.80 16.96
N ASN A 5 -11.00 -28.68 16.01
CA ASN A 5 -10.15 -28.75 14.83
C ASN A 5 -10.58 -27.53 14.02
N ASP A 6 -9.96 -26.36 14.27
CA ASP A 6 -10.20 -25.13 13.51
C ASP A 6 -9.70 -25.34 12.08
N GLN A 7 -10.49 -26.08 11.30
CA GLN A 7 -10.25 -26.25 9.89
C GLN A 7 -10.54 -24.91 9.20
N VAL A 8 -9.51 -24.38 8.55
CA VAL A 8 -9.64 -23.23 7.66
C VAL A 8 -10.74 -23.54 6.62
N PRO A 9 -11.76 -22.66 6.46
CA PRO A 9 -12.79 -22.86 5.44
C PRO A 9 -12.16 -23.03 4.06
N ALA A 10 -12.62 -24.02 3.30
CA ALA A 10 -12.03 -24.38 2.00
C ALA A 10 -12.12 -23.25 0.95
N ASP A 11 -13.07 -22.33 1.14
CA ASP A 11 -13.32 -21.16 0.30
C ASP A 11 -12.66 -19.88 0.82
N ARG A 12 -12.01 -19.89 1.99
CA ARG A 12 -11.35 -18.70 2.56
C ARG A 12 -10.30 -18.16 1.60
N LYS A 13 -10.41 -16.89 1.22
CA LYS A 13 -9.52 -16.26 0.23
C LYS A 13 -8.48 -15.35 0.85
N LEU A 14 -7.35 -15.19 0.15
CA LEU A 14 -6.39 -14.11 0.38
C LEU A 14 -7.00 -12.83 -0.20
N ARG A 15 -7.60 -12.02 0.65
CA ARG A 15 -8.28 -10.78 0.22
C ARG A 15 -7.35 -9.59 0.35
N ILE A 16 -7.19 -8.82 -0.72
CA ILE A 16 -6.33 -7.63 -0.76
C ILE A 16 -7.12 -6.42 -1.22
N LEU A 17 -7.05 -5.34 -0.43
CA LEU A 17 -7.65 -4.06 -0.75
C LEU A 17 -6.76 -3.26 -1.71
N MET A 18 -7.30 -2.79 -2.83
CA MET A 18 -6.57 -2.12 -3.90
C MET A 18 -6.95 -0.63 -3.97
N LEU A 19 -6.07 0.27 -3.53
CA LEU A 19 -6.34 1.71 -3.46
C LEU A 19 -5.69 2.45 -4.64
N HIS A 20 -6.52 3.09 -5.47
CA HIS A 20 -6.07 3.78 -6.69
C HIS A 20 -5.42 5.15 -6.41
N GLY A 21 -4.73 5.70 -7.42
CA GLY A 21 -4.12 7.03 -7.35
C GLY A 21 -5.10 8.18 -7.64
N PHE A 22 -4.63 9.42 -7.51
CA PHE A 22 -5.41 10.60 -7.90
C PHE A 22 -5.78 10.54 -9.39
N THR A 23 -6.94 11.11 -9.77
CA THR A 23 -7.53 11.06 -11.12
C THR A 23 -7.77 9.63 -11.66
N GLN A 24 -8.04 8.68 -10.76
CA GLN A 24 -8.40 7.30 -11.12
C GLN A 24 -9.70 6.92 -10.42
N SER A 25 -10.16 5.70 -10.69
CA SER A 25 -11.32 5.07 -10.06
C SER A 25 -10.96 3.61 -9.77
N GLY A 26 -11.76 2.91 -8.97
CA GLY A 26 -11.56 1.48 -8.73
C GLY A 26 -11.55 0.69 -10.04
N HIS A 27 -12.50 0.98 -10.93
CA HIS A 27 -12.61 0.34 -12.25
C HIS A 27 -11.39 0.61 -13.14
N SER A 28 -10.96 1.87 -13.28
CA SER A 28 -9.79 2.18 -14.12
C SER A 28 -8.50 1.62 -13.53
N PHE A 29 -8.40 1.53 -12.19
CA PHE A 29 -7.26 0.91 -11.52
C PHE A 29 -7.23 -0.60 -11.75
N GLU A 30 -8.37 -1.30 -11.66
CA GLU A 30 -8.47 -2.73 -11.98
C GLU A 30 -8.03 -3.03 -13.42
N ILE A 31 -8.43 -2.18 -14.38
CA ILE A 31 -7.99 -2.32 -15.78
C ILE A 31 -6.47 -2.14 -15.88
N LYS A 32 -5.91 -1.10 -15.25
CA LYS A 32 -4.46 -0.82 -15.27
C LYS A 32 -3.63 -1.90 -14.59
N THR A 33 -4.15 -2.54 -13.55
CA THR A 33 -3.47 -3.62 -12.81
C THR A 33 -3.83 -5.01 -13.32
N LYS A 34 -4.53 -5.17 -14.45
CA LYS A 34 -4.96 -6.47 -14.99
C LYS A 34 -3.81 -7.48 -15.15
N ALA A 35 -2.64 -7.03 -15.61
CA ALA A 35 -1.46 -7.89 -15.74
C ALA A 35 -0.91 -8.33 -14.37
N LEU A 36 -0.95 -7.43 -13.38
CA LEU A 36 -0.55 -7.73 -12.01
C LEU A 36 -1.53 -8.74 -11.38
N LYS A 37 -2.84 -8.50 -11.51
CA LYS A 37 -3.90 -9.39 -11.05
C LYS A 37 -3.68 -10.82 -11.54
N LYS A 38 -3.46 -11.02 -12.85
CA LYS A 38 -3.15 -12.34 -13.42
C LYS A 38 -1.89 -12.99 -12.83
N SER A 39 -0.87 -12.17 -12.57
CA SER A 39 0.38 -12.66 -12.00
C SER A 39 0.21 -13.08 -10.53
N LEU A 40 -0.55 -12.31 -9.75
CA LEU A 40 -0.88 -12.63 -8.36
C LEU A 40 -1.84 -13.84 -8.27
N GLU A 41 -2.84 -13.96 -9.15
CA GLU A 41 -3.72 -15.13 -9.21
C GLU A 41 -2.94 -16.42 -9.53
N LYS A 42 -1.91 -16.33 -10.38
CA LYS A 42 -1.00 -17.44 -10.64
C LYS A 42 -0.10 -17.73 -9.44
N ALA A 43 0.36 -16.69 -8.73
CA ALA A 43 1.22 -16.83 -7.57
C ALA A 43 0.47 -17.34 -6.33
N PHE A 44 -0.82 -17.03 -6.18
CA PHE A 44 -1.66 -17.41 -5.04
C PHE A 44 -2.90 -18.16 -5.52
N PRO A 45 -2.72 -19.34 -6.13
CA PRO A 45 -3.83 -20.09 -6.70
C PRO A 45 -4.70 -20.73 -5.60
N ALA A 46 -5.95 -21.05 -5.93
CA ALA A 46 -6.80 -21.85 -5.05
C ALA A 46 -6.31 -23.30 -4.93
N ALA A 47 -6.55 -23.92 -3.78
CA ALA A 47 -6.30 -25.34 -3.54
C ALA A 47 -7.08 -26.21 -4.55
N PRO A 48 -6.56 -27.41 -4.90
CA PRO A 48 -5.30 -28.01 -4.45
C PRO A 48 -4.09 -27.64 -5.33
N LYS A 49 -4.14 -26.54 -6.10
CA LYS A 49 -3.04 -26.20 -7.04
C LYS A 49 -1.72 -26.00 -6.28
N PRO A 50 -0.57 -26.46 -6.82
CA PRO A 50 0.73 -26.23 -6.20
C PRO A 50 0.98 -24.73 -5.97
N GLY A 51 1.47 -24.38 -4.78
CA GLY A 51 1.74 -23.00 -4.38
C GLY A 51 0.55 -22.24 -3.78
N HIS A 52 -0.63 -22.87 -3.62
CA HIS A 52 -1.72 -22.29 -2.81
C HIS A 52 -1.26 -22.03 -1.37
N LEU A 53 -1.80 -20.99 -0.75
CA LEU A 53 -1.53 -20.72 0.66
C LEU A 53 -2.45 -21.58 1.52
N LYS A 54 -1.90 -22.25 2.54
CA LYS A 54 -2.65 -23.14 3.44
C LYS A 54 -3.73 -22.39 4.22
N GLU A 55 -3.44 -21.14 4.60
CA GLU A 55 -4.41 -20.28 5.29
C GLU A 55 -5.49 -19.71 4.35
N TYR A 56 -5.26 -19.76 3.03
CA TYR A 56 -6.14 -19.19 2.02
C TYR A 56 -6.41 -20.17 0.86
N PRO A 57 -7.04 -21.32 1.14
CA PRO A 57 -7.30 -22.35 0.13
C PRO A 57 -8.23 -21.88 -1.00
N GLY A 58 -9.02 -20.82 -0.80
CA GLY A 58 -9.87 -20.20 -1.83
C GLY A 58 -9.12 -19.38 -2.89
N GLY A 59 -7.80 -19.18 -2.73
CA GLY A 59 -6.98 -18.39 -3.66
C GLY A 59 -7.11 -16.88 -3.42
N LEU A 60 -6.79 -16.08 -4.44
CA LEU A 60 -6.73 -14.61 -4.35
C LEU A 60 -8.07 -13.93 -4.66
N GLU A 61 -8.40 -12.88 -3.90
CA GLU A 61 -9.40 -11.89 -4.26
C GLU A 61 -8.84 -10.47 -4.11
N LEU A 62 -9.05 -9.64 -5.13
CA LEU A 62 -8.65 -8.23 -5.13
C LEU A 62 -9.91 -7.36 -5.17
N VAL A 63 -10.03 -6.40 -4.25
CA VAL A 63 -11.17 -5.49 -4.16
C VAL A 63 -10.73 -4.07 -4.48
N TYR A 64 -11.39 -3.44 -5.45
CA TYR A 64 -11.01 -2.13 -6.01
C TYR A 64 -12.10 -1.08 -5.72
N PRO A 65 -12.14 -0.46 -4.53
CA PRO A 65 -13.07 0.63 -4.27
C PRO A 65 -12.70 1.89 -5.05
N THR A 66 -13.72 2.68 -5.41
CA THR A 66 -13.55 4.03 -5.92
C THR A 66 -13.56 5.02 -4.77
N ALA A 67 -12.61 5.96 -4.78
CA ALA A 67 -12.52 7.04 -3.81
C ALA A 67 -13.75 7.98 -3.90
N PRO A 68 -14.16 8.63 -2.81
CA PRO A 68 -15.48 9.27 -2.72
C PRO A 68 -15.52 10.68 -3.30
N ILE A 69 -14.37 11.27 -3.63
CA ILE A 69 -14.30 12.64 -4.12
C ILE A 69 -14.18 12.61 -5.63
N ARG A 70 -15.28 12.92 -6.32
CA ARG A 70 -15.25 13.23 -7.75
C ARG A 70 -14.50 14.54 -7.95
N LEU A 71 -13.57 14.54 -8.89
CA LEU A 71 -12.69 15.65 -9.23
C LEU A 71 -13.25 16.42 -10.41
N ASP A 72 -13.17 17.74 -10.31
CA ASP A 72 -13.48 18.66 -11.40
C ASP A 72 -12.21 18.96 -12.21
N PRO A 73 -12.31 19.50 -13.44
CA PRO A 73 -11.13 19.85 -14.23
C PRO A 73 -10.12 20.73 -13.50
N ASP A 74 -10.59 21.64 -12.64
CA ASP A 74 -9.76 22.55 -11.84
C ASP A 74 -8.96 21.81 -10.75
N ASP A 75 -9.38 20.60 -10.34
CA ASP A 75 -8.63 19.76 -9.40
C ASP A 75 -7.44 19.04 -10.07
N VAL A 76 -7.50 18.85 -11.39
CA VAL A 76 -6.54 18.06 -12.17
C VAL A 76 -5.40 18.92 -12.71
N VAL A 77 -5.66 20.21 -12.96
CA VAL A 77 -4.67 21.17 -13.44
C VAL A 77 -4.18 22.00 -12.25
N PRO A 78 -2.91 21.90 -11.84
CA PRO A 78 -2.38 22.77 -10.79
C PRO A 78 -2.51 24.24 -11.21
N SER A 79 -2.94 25.12 -10.31
CA SER A 79 -3.00 26.59 -10.51
C SER A 79 -1.64 27.24 -10.83
N SER A 80 -0.56 26.47 -10.89
CA SER A 80 0.75 26.89 -11.40
C SER A 80 1.41 25.72 -12.14
N SER A 81 1.34 25.73 -13.46
CA SER A 81 1.88 24.71 -14.34
C SER A 81 3.41 24.72 -14.40
N SER A 82 4.03 23.55 -14.14
CA SER A 82 5.34 23.17 -14.72
C SER A 82 5.67 21.68 -14.55
N ALA A 83 4.81 20.80 -15.08
CA ALA A 83 5.25 19.47 -15.51
C ALA A 83 4.34 18.95 -16.64
N PRO A 84 4.75 19.04 -17.91
CA PRO A 84 4.09 18.31 -18.99
C PRO A 84 4.59 16.86 -18.94
N GLY A 85 3.76 15.92 -18.49
CA GLY A 85 4.17 14.51 -18.44
C GLY A 85 3.23 13.53 -17.75
N ALA A 86 2.22 13.98 -17.00
CA ALA A 86 1.12 13.11 -16.61
C ALA A 86 0.21 12.92 -17.84
N GLY A 87 0.53 11.92 -18.66
CA GLY A 87 -0.35 11.48 -19.73
C GLY A 87 -1.71 11.12 -19.15
N ALA A 88 -2.64 12.07 -19.18
CA ALA A 88 -4.04 11.74 -19.35
C ALA A 88 -4.11 11.00 -20.67
N ASP A 89 -4.09 9.67 -20.60
CA ASP A 89 -4.53 8.82 -21.70
C ASP A 89 -6.04 9.05 -21.80
N VAL A 90 -6.41 10.19 -22.39
CA VAL A 90 -7.78 10.49 -22.79
C VAL A 90 -8.03 9.53 -23.95
N GLY A 91 -8.60 8.38 -23.61
CA GLY A 91 -9.16 7.47 -24.60
C GLY A 91 -10.01 8.30 -25.57
N LYS A 92 -9.74 8.15 -26.87
CA LYS A 92 -10.51 8.76 -27.95
C LYS A 92 -11.89 8.10 -28.07
N ASP A 93 -12.67 8.08 -26.99
CA ASP A 93 -13.99 7.48 -26.96
C ASP A 93 -15.06 8.57 -26.78
N GLY A 94 -15.42 9.20 -27.90
CA GLY A 94 -16.68 9.93 -28.09
C GLY A 94 -16.91 11.18 -27.21
N PRO A 95 -17.88 12.04 -27.57
CA PRO A 95 -18.10 13.31 -26.88
C PRO A 95 -18.93 13.20 -25.58
N ASP A 96 -19.11 12.00 -24.98
CA ASP A 96 -20.07 11.82 -23.88
C ASP A 96 -19.64 10.88 -22.73
N VAL A 97 -18.35 10.51 -22.66
CA VAL A 97 -17.78 9.89 -21.44
C VAL A 97 -16.95 10.95 -20.73
N GLN A 98 -17.59 11.76 -19.88
CA GLN A 98 -16.84 12.51 -18.87
C GLN A 98 -16.03 11.50 -18.06
N SER A 99 -14.73 11.41 -18.31
CA SER A 99 -13.81 10.52 -17.61
C SER A 99 -13.89 10.80 -16.11
N GLU A 100 -14.64 9.99 -15.38
CA GLU A 100 -14.88 10.22 -13.97
C GLU A 100 -13.57 10.02 -13.20
N SER A 101 -12.97 11.15 -12.82
CA SER A 101 -11.73 11.23 -12.07
C SER A 101 -12.05 11.33 -10.59
N TYR A 102 -11.43 10.49 -9.76
CA TYR A 102 -11.65 10.51 -8.31
C TYR A 102 -10.33 10.66 -7.52
N GLY A 103 -10.45 11.15 -6.29
CA GLY A 103 -9.36 11.27 -5.32
C GLY A 103 -9.79 10.85 -3.92
N TRP A 104 -8.82 10.44 -3.10
CA TRP A 104 -9.07 10.14 -1.67
C TRP A 104 -9.11 11.42 -0.84
N TRP A 105 -8.40 12.44 -1.30
CA TRP A 105 -8.39 13.80 -0.77
C TRP A 105 -7.89 14.77 -1.85
N ARG A 106 -8.14 16.07 -1.66
CA ARG A 106 -7.55 17.16 -2.43
C ARG A 106 -6.39 17.78 -1.68
N ARG A 107 -5.35 18.23 -2.39
CA ARG A 107 -4.32 19.07 -1.79
C ARG A 107 -4.83 20.51 -1.73
N LYS A 108 -4.75 21.14 -0.55
CA LYS A 108 -5.09 22.54 -0.32
C LYS A 108 -3.84 23.33 0.03
N GLY A 109 -3.44 24.22 -0.88
CA GLY A 109 -2.23 25.02 -0.77
C GLY A 109 -1.11 24.55 -1.69
N ASP A 110 -0.49 25.50 -2.39
CA ASP A 110 0.54 25.24 -3.41
C ASP A 110 1.96 25.17 -2.83
N ALA A 111 2.15 25.71 -1.63
CA ALA A 111 3.41 25.72 -0.89
C ALA A 111 3.24 25.15 0.52
N GLN A 112 4.34 24.96 1.23
CA GLN A 112 4.32 24.50 2.62
C GLN A 112 3.94 25.65 3.58
N PRO A 113 3.13 25.38 4.63
CA PRO A 113 2.37 24.14 4.87
C PRO A 113 1.14 24.04 3.96
N TYR A 114 0.80 22.82 3.53
CA TYR A 114 -0.44 22.51 2.83
C TYR A 114 -1.21 21.41 3.56
N THR A 115 -2.51 21.28 3.30
CA THR A 115 -3.35 20.26 3.94
C THR A 115 -4.01 19.36 2.90
N TYR A 116 -4.59 18.27 3.37
CA TYR A 116 -5.38 17.34 2.57
C TYR A 116 -6.86 17.46 2.95
N GLU A 117 -7.64 18.09 2.08
CA GLU A 117 -9.07 18.34 2.25
C GLU A 117 -9.88 17.12 1.78
N GLY A 118 -10.88 16.70 2.57
CA GLY A 118 -11.72 15.54 2.24
C GLY A 118 -11.13 14.19 2.64
N MET A 119 -9.97 14.17 3.31
CA MET A 119 -9.30 12.94 3.75
C MET A 119 -10.18 12.09 4.67
N GLU A 120 -10.98 12.73 5.53
CA GLU A 120 -11.98 12.10 6.38
C GLU A 120 -13.02 11.30 5.59
N ARG A 121 -13.49 11.84 4.46
CA ARG A 121 -14.41 11.14 3.55
C ARG A 121 -13.71 9.95 2.90
N GLY A 122 -12.45 10.14 2.48
CA GLY A 122 -11.62 9.06 1.96
C GLY A 122 -11.52 7.89 2.94
N PHE A 123 -11.23 8.18 4.22
CA PHE A 123 -11.18 7.18 5.28
C PHE A 123 -12.54 6.54 5.57
N GLU A 124 -13.63 7.30 5.60
CA GLU A 124 -14.99 6.78 5.73
C GLU A 124 -15.32 5.78 4.60
N ARG A 125 -14.92 6.09 3.35
CA ARG A 125 -15.12 5.14 2.25
C ARG A 125 -14.27 3.88 2.41
N ILE A 126 -13.01 3.99 2.85
CA ILE A 126 -12.17 2.81 3.08
C ILE A 126 -12.75 1.97 4.22
N ALA A 127 -13.12 2.59 5.34
CA ALA A 127 -13.69 1.91 6.49
C ALA A 127 -15.00 1.20 6.16
N SER A 128 -15.89 1.79 5.35
CA SER A 128 -17.11 1.12 4.90
C SER A 128 -16.80 -0.16 4.10
N VAL A 129 -15.83 -0.11 3.18
CA VAL A 129 -15.38 -1.30 2.43
C VAL A 129 -14.80 -2.38 3.37
N LEU A 130 -14.02 -2.00 4.39
CA LEU A 130 -13.50 -2.94 5.38
C LEU A 130 -14.65 -3.63 6.15
N GLN A 131 -15.68 -2.87 6.53
CA GLN A 131 -16.83 -3.37 7.28
C GLN A 131 -17.77 -4.25 6.44
N GLU A 132 -18.04 -3.86 5.18
CA GLU A 132 -18.78 -4.64 4.17
C GLU A 132 -18.18 -6.05 3.97
N HIS A 133 -16.91 -6.21 4.33
CA HIS A 133 -16.11 -7.41 4.16
C HIS A 133 -15.65 -8.05 5.48
N SER A 134 -16.26 -7.68 6.61
CA SER A 134 -15.86 -8.12 7.95
C SER A 134 -15.92 -9.63 8.21
N THR A 135 -16.70 -10.40 7.45
CA THR A 135 -16.79 -11.87 7.58
C THR A 135 -15.52 -12.58 7.11
N GLU A 136 -14.80 -11.97 6.16
CA GLU A 136 -13.51 -12.44 5.66
C GLU A 136 -12.57 -11.25 5.55
N PRO A 137 -11.79 -10.94 6.60
CA PRO A 137 -10.98 -9.74 6.65
C PRO A 137 -9.91 -9.72 5.56
N PHE A 138 -9.58 -8.51 5.11
CA PHE A 138 -8.46 -8.27 4.23
C PHE A 138 -7.14 -8.65 4.91
N ALA A 139 -6.31 -9.42 4.22
CA ALA A 139 -4.98 -9.74 4.72
C ALA A 139 -4.02 -8.56 4.54
N GLY A 140 -4.21 -7.74 3.52
CA GLY A 140 -3.37 -6.60 3.26
C GLY A 140 -3.97 -5.58 2.30
N VAL A 141 -3.23 -4.50 2.11
CA VAL A 141 -3.61 -3.36 1.27
C VAL A 141 -2.48 -3.01 0.30
N ILE A 142 -2.81 -2.79 -0.97
CA ILE A 142 -1.88 -2.36 -2.01
C ILE A 142 -2.40 -1.06 -2.60
N GLY A 143 -1.54 -0.04 -2.61
CA GLY A 143 -1.89 1.29 -3.08
C GLY A 143 -0.96 1.84 -4.14
N PHE A 144 -1.48 2.75 -4.97
CA PHE A 144 -0.70 3.57 -5.91
C PHE A 144 -0.86 5.07 -5.63
N SER A 145 0.23 5.85 -5.63
CA SER A 145 0.20 7.31 -5.45
C SER A 145 -0.53 7.74 -4.17
N GLN A 146 -1.63 8.52 -4.25
CA GLN A 146 -2.52 8.77 -3.09
C GLN A 146 -2.96 7.48 -2.41
N GLY A 147 -3.33 6.44 -3.17
CA GLY A 147 -3.66 5.14 -2.62
C GLY A 147 -2.49 4.46 -1.91
N GLY A 148 -1.24 4.71 -2.34
CA GLY A 148 -0.02 4.21 -1.68
C GLY A 148 0.23 4.91 -0.34
N ALA A 149 -0.02 6.22 -0.27
CA ALA A 149 -0.04 6.96 0.98
C ALA A 149 -1.16 6.44 1.92
N ALA A 150 -2.36 6.26 1.37
CA ALA A 150 -3.52 5.74 2.10
C ALA A 150 -3.27 4.32 2.62
N ALA A 151 -2.59 3.46 1.87
CA ALA A 151 -2.23 2.11 2.31
C ALA A 151 -1.42 2.13 3.62
N GLY A 152 -0.42 3.02 3.72
CA GLY A 152 0.35 3.21 4.95
C GLY A 152 -0.49 3.79 6.10
N MET A 153 -1.35 4.77 5.81
CA MET A 153 -2.26 5.34 6.81
C MET A 153 -3.27 4.31 7.33
N VAL A 154 -3.85 3.48 6.46
CA VAL A 154 -4.80 2.42 6.82
C VAL A 154 -4.12 1.36 7.67
N ALA A 155 -2.93 0.91 7.28
CA ALA A 155 -2.14 -0.02 8.08
C ALA A 155 -1.89 0.52 9.49
N SER A 156 -1.46 1.79 9.58
CA SER A 156 -1.24 2.51 10.83
C SER A 156 -2.50 2.61 11.69
N LEU A 157 -3.63 3.05 11.12
CA LEU A 157 -4.91 3.23 11.80
C LEU A 157 -5.44 1.96 12.45
N LEU A 158 -5.16 0.81 11.85
CA LEU A 158 -5.62 -0.50 12.30
C LEU A 158 -4.68 -1.16 13.32
N GLU A 159 -3.53 -0.55 13.63
CA GLU A 159 -2.62 -1.06 14.65
C GLU A 159 -3.15 -0.85 16.08
N PRO A 160 -2.82 -1.76 17.02
CA PRO A 160 -3.08 -1.54 18.44
C PRO A 160 -2.47 -0.22 18.91
N ASP A 161 -3.14 0.44 19.87
CA ASP A 161 -2.72 1.70 20.49
C ASP A 161 -2.57 2.91 19.54
N ARG A 162 -2.85 2.77 18.24
CA ARG A 162 -2.78 3.92 17.31
C ARG A 162 -3.69 5.05 17.75
N ARG A 163 -4.89 4.73 18.24
CA ARG A 163 -5.84 5.73 18.73
C ARG A 163 -5.24 6.62 19.84
N HIS A 164 -4.52 6.03 20.78
CA HIS A 164 -3.86 6.78 21.85
C HIS A 164 -2.79 7.75 21.32
N ALA A 165 -2.08 7.38 20.26
CA ALA A 165 -1.13 8.27 19.59
C ALA A 165 -1.83 9.49 18.95
N PHE A 166 -3.00 9.29 18.35
CA PHE A 166 -3.83 10.38 17.82
C PHE A 166 -4.34 11.30 18.92
N GLU A 167 -4.84 10.76 20.04
CA GLU A 167 -5.31 11.55 21.19
C GLU A 167 -4.17 12.40 21.77
N THR A 168 -2.96 11.83 21.88
CA THR A 168 -1.75 12.54 22.33
C THR A 168 -1.34 13.65 21.35
N ALA A 169 -1.38 13.37 20.04
CA ALA A 169 -1.05 14.36 19.02
C ALA A 169 -2.08 15.49 18.95
N GLN A 170 -3.36 15.17 19.17
CA GLN A 170 -4.45 16.14 19.14
C GLN A 170 -4.28 17.23 20.20
N ALA A 171 -3.74 16.90 21.38
CA ALA A 171 -3.38 17.89 22.41
C ALA A 171 -2.34 18.93 21.93
N LYS A 172 -1.65 18.67 20.82
CA LYS A 172 -0.63 19.54 20.20
C LYS A 172 -1.05 20.08 18.83
N GLY A 173 -2.34 19.99 18.47
CA GLY A 173 -2.86 20.45 17.18
C GLY A 173 -2.82 19.39 16.07
N GLY A 174 -2.54 18.13 16.41
CA GLY A 174 -2.72 16.99 15.50
C GLY A 174 -4.18 16.74 15.16
N MET A 175 -4.43 16.02 14.07
CA MET A 175 -5.79 15.61 13.73
C MET A 175 -6.33 14.56 14.72
N ARG A 176 -7.65 14.51 14.87
CA ARG A 176 -8.35 13.47 15.63
C ARG A 176 -8.23 12.11 14.93
N TYR A 177 -8.26 11.02 15.70
CA TYR A 177 -8.42 9.68 15.14
C TYR A 177 -9.72 9.60 14.31
N PRO A 178 -9.72 9.04 13.09
CA PRO A 178 -10.93 8.93 12.27
C PRO A 178 -12.00 8.08 12.95
N ASP A 179 -13.13 8.69 13.30
CA ASP A 179 -14.24 7.98 13.96
C ASP A 179 -14.79 6.81 13.12
N SER A 180 -14.67 6.89 11.79
CA SER A 180 -15.06 5.81 10.88
C SER A 180 -14.24 4.52 11.05
N PHE A 181 -13.07 4.58 11.69
CA PHE A 181 -12.24 3.41 12.00
C PHE A 181 -12.51 2.80 13.38
N VAL A 182 -13.37 3.42 14.18
CA VAL A 182 -13.79 2.90 15.49
C VAL A 182 -14.98 1.96 15.31
N LYS A 183 -14.93 0.81 15.97
CA LYS A 183 -16.05 -0.11 16.11
C LYS A 183 -16.64 0.06 17.51
N ASP A 184 -17.82 0.67 17.59
CA ASP A 184 -18.50 0.87 18.86
C ASP A 184 -19.08 -0.46 19.36
N THR A 185 -18.37 -1.07 20.31
CA THR A 185 -18.84 -2.28 21.00
C THR A 185 -19.42 -1.97 22.39
N GLY A 186 -19.48 -0.69 22.79
CA GLY A 186 -19.94 -0.25 24.11
C GLY A 186 -18.99 -0.54 25.29
N TYR A 187 -17.97 -1.39 25.10
CA TYR A 187 -17.08 -1.85 26.19
C TYR A 187 -15.59 -1.87 25.83
N ILE A 188 -15.25 -2.02 24.55
CA ILE A 188 -13.87 -2.10 24.06
C ILE A 188 -13.73 -1.18 22.85
N GLU A 189 -12.70 -0.35 22.86
CA GLU A 189 -12.32 0.47 21.71
C GLU A 189 -11.66 -0.42 20.65
N GLU A 190 -12.47 -1.08 19.83
CA GLU A 190 -12.00 -1.90 18.71
C GLU A 190 -11.90 -1.07 17.43
N THR A 191 -11.05 -1.52 16.52
CA THR A 191 -11.01 -1.01 15.15
C THR A 191 -12.06 -1.74 14.29
N VAL A 192 -12.50 -1.11 13.20
CA VAL A 192 -13.46 -1.70 12.23
C VAL A 192 -12.93 -2.94 11.50
N HIS A 193 -11.62 -3.20 11.61
CA HIS A 193 -10.93 -4.30 10.97
C HIS A 193 -9.70 -4.68 11.81
N PRO A 194 -9.27 -5.97 11.87
CA PRO A 194 -8.00 -6.33 12.51
C PRO A 194 -6.80 -5.63 11.85
N PRO A 195 -5.62 -5.58 12.50
CA PRO A 195 -4.42 -5.05 11.87
C PRO A 195 -4.14 -5.74 10.52
N MET A 196 -3.73 -4.95 9.52
CA MET A 196 -3.29 -5.50 8.24
C MET A 196 -2.06 -6.37 8.47
N ARG A 197 -1.96 -7.54 7.80
CA ARG A 197 -0.74 -8.34 7.86
C ARG A 197 0.38 -7.69 7.06
N PHE A 198 0.03 -7.06 5.93
CA PHE A 198 0.97 -6.30 5.12
C PHE A 198 0.33 -5.09 4.45
N ALA A 199 1.18 -4.14 4.06
CA ALA A 199 0.83 -3.03 3.18
C ALA A 199 1.86 -2.89 2.05
N VAL A 200 1.44 -2.35 0.90
CA VAL A 200 2.32 -2.06 -0.23
C VAL A 200 2.03 -0.66 -0.75
N SER A 201 3.08 0.15 -0.85
CA SER A 201 3.01 1.51 -1.38
C SER A 201 3.79 1.60 -2.68
N ASN A 202 3.09 1.75 -3.80
CA ASN A 202 3.67 2.06 -5.12
C ASN A 202 3.61 3.56 -5.36
N SER A 203 4.75 4.24 -5.45
CA SER A 203 4.86 5.70 -5.56
C SER A 203 4.04 6.48 -4.51
N GLY A 204 3.83 5.90 -3.32
CA GLY A 204 3.12 6.55 -2.21
C GLY A 204 4.06 7.42 -1.38
N PHE A 205 3.47 8.30 -0.57
CA PHE A 205 4.19 9.33 0.18
C PHE A 205 3.69 9.47 1.61
N SER A 206 4.50 10.08 2.47
CA SER A 206 4.07 10.49 3.81
C SER A 206 3.36 11.84 3.78
N ALA A 207 2.26 11.95 4.53
CA ALA A 207 1.59 13.21 4.81
C ALA A 207 2.28 14.03 5.91
N ALA A 208 3.24 13.46 6.65
CA ALA A 208 3.92 14.14 7.75
C ALA A 208 4.58 15.46 7.34
N MET A 209 5.02 15.55 6.08
CA MET A 209 5.63 16.77 5.54
C MET A 209 4.61 17.84 5.14
N ALA A 210 3.32 17.54 4.99
CA ALA A 210 2.33 18.48 4.46
C ALA A 210 2.02 19.62 5.45
N ASN A 211 1.80 19.27 6.71
CA ASN A 211 1.60 20.23 7.79
C ASN A 211 2.20 19.63 9.06
N ALA A 212 3.25 20.27 9.57
CA ALA A 212 4.03 19.76 10.69
C ALA A 212 3.14 19.49 11.91
N GLY A 213 3.07 18.23 12.33
CA GLY A 213 2.27 17.81 13.49
C GLY A 213 0.85 17.36 13.15
N LEU A 214 0.20 17.91 12.12
CA LEU A 214 -1.21 17.60 11.81
C LEU A 214 -1.44 16.11 11.53
N TYR A 215 -0.56 15.51 10.73
CA TYR A 215 -0.66 14.11 10.28
C TYR A 215 0.32 13.18 11.01
N GLN A 216 0.98 13.65 12.08
CA GLN A 216 2.09 12.93 12.69
C GLN A 216 1.67 11.59 13.30
N ALA A 217 0.46 11.50 13.84
CA ALA A 217 -0.03 10.32 14.54
C ALA A 217 -0.18 9.07 13.63
N PHE A 218 -0.25 9.24 12.31
CA PHE A 218 -0.17 8.11 11.36
C PHE A 218 1.21 7.45 11.35
N TYR A 219 2.25 8.16 11.74
CA TYR A 219 3.64 7.75 11.53
C TYR A 219 4.41 7.58 12.83
N GLU A 220 3.88 8.10 13.94
CA GLU A 220 4.45 7.94 15.28
C GLU A 220 3.41 7.40 16.28
N PRO A 221 3.69 6.29 16.98
CA PRO A 221 4.89 5.44 16.85
C PRO A 221 5.01 4.85 15.43
N LYS A 222 6.22 4.39 15.05
CA LYS A 222 6.47 3.81 13.72
C LYS A 222 5.44 2.76 13.35
N ILE A 223 5.08 2.71 12.07
CA ILE A 223 4.17 1.70 11.50
C ILE A 223 4.82 0.32 11.67
N MET A 224 4.17 -0.54 12.45
CA MET A 224 4.62 -1.90 12.77
C MET A 224 4.28 -2.89 11.66
N THR A 225 3.19 -2.64 10.95
CA THR A 225 2.70 -3.45 9.83
C THR A 225 3.80 -3.59 8.78
N SER A 226 4.06 -4.81 8.35
CA SER A 226 5.06 -5.08 7.33
C SER A 226 4.72 -4.36 6.03
N MET A 227 5.61 -3.48 5.56
CA MET A 227 5.34 -2.65 4.39
C MET A 227 6.42 -2.81 3.31
N LEU A 228 5.99 -2.96 2.05
CA LEU A 228 6.84 -2.91 0.85
C LEU A 228 6.65 -1.56 0.15
N HIS A 229 7.74 -0.93 -0.24
CA HIS A 229 7.73 0.36 -0.94
C HIS A 229 8.33 0.18 -2.34
N VAL A 230 7.60 0.60 -3.36
CA VAL A 230 8.04 0.52 -4.77
C VAL A 230 8.14 1.94 -5.31
N LEU A 231 9.35 2.35 -5.68
CA LEU A 231 9.68 3.73 -6.07
C LEU A 231 10.22 3.78 -7.51
N GLY A 232 9.76 4.78 -8.26
CA GLY A 232 10.28 5.11 -9.58
C GLY A 232 11.48 6.03 -9.46
N THR A 233 12.61 5.66 -10.06
CA THR A 233 13.84 6.48 -10.06
C THR A 233 13.72 7.79 -10.83
N VAL A 234 12.72 7.91 -11.71
CA VAL A 234 12.43 9.14 -12.47
C VAL A 234 11.01 9.65 -12.21
N ASP A 235 10.46 9.37 -11.03
CA ASP A 235 9.14 9.86 -10.60
C ASP A 235 9.20 11.37 -10.35
N THR A 236 8.53 12.15 -11.21
CA THR A 236 8.45 13.61 -11.10
C THR A 236 7.16 14.10 -10.45
N VAL A 237 6.23 13.19 -10.12
CA VAL A 237 4.94 13.54 -9.51
C VAL A 237 5.04 13.47 -8.00
N VAL A 238 5.71 12.44 -7.49
CA VAL A 238 6.00 12.27 -6.07
C VAL A 238 7.51 12.26 -5.88
N GLY A 239 8.03 13.34 -5.30
CA GLY A 239 9.43 13.43 -4.92
C GLY A 239 9.89 12.24 -4.06
N GLU A 240 11.10 11.77 -4.30
CA GLU A 240 11.67 10.63 -3.60
C GLU A 240 11.74 10.86 -2.09
N ASP A 241 12.07 12.08 -1.65
CA ASP A 241 12.10 12.50 -0.25
C ASP A 241 10.78 12.21 0.48
N ARG A 242 9.64 12.49 -0.16
CA ARG A 242 8.31 12.25 0.39
C ARG A 242 7.99 10.75 0.51
N SER A 243 8.50 9.96 -0.43
CA SER A 243 8.36 8.50 -0.44
C SER A 243 9.25 7.88 0.63
N LEU A 244 10.53 8.28 0.70
CA LEU A 244 11.48 7.82 1.72
C LEU A 244 11.03 8.20 3.13
N LYS A 245 10.35 9.35 3.30
CA LYS A 245 9.78 9.68 4.60
C LYS A 245 8.72 8.70 5.08
N LEU A 246 7.94 8.13 4.16
CA LEU A 246 7.03 7.03 4.48
C LEU A 246 7.81 5.77 4.86
N VAL A 247 8.88 5.44 4.12
CA VAL A 247 9.77 4.32 4.45
C VAL A 247 10.33 4.46 5.86
N GLU A 248 10.92 5.60 6.20
CA GLU A 248 11.52 5.88 7.52
C GLU A 248 10.53 5.73 8.69
N SER A 249 9.25 6.00 8.41
CA SER A 249 8.13 5.90 9.37
C SER A 249 7.71 4.45 9.65
N CYS A 250 8.24 3.47 8.92
CA CYS A 250 7.99 2.05 9.14
C CYS A 250 9.11 1.43 10.00
N VAL A 251 8.77 0.43 10.82
CA VAL A 251 9.77 -0.40 11.48
C VAL A 251 10.64 -1.10 10.45
N GLY A 252 11.96 -1.05 10.64
CA GLY A 252 12.93 -1.57 9.68
C GLY A 252 13.15 -0.70 8.43
N GLY A 253 12.49 0.46 8.34
CA GLY A 253 12.66 1.40 7.22
C GLY A 253 13.94 2.24 7.24
N SER A 254 14.76 2.13 8.29
CA SER A 254 16.07 2.81 8.42
C SER A 254 17.13 1.80 8.90
N GLY A 255 18.38 1.94 8.43
CA GLY A 255 19.51 1.06 8.77
C GLY A 255 19.75 -0.10 7.79
N GLU A 256 20.71 -0.99 8.11
CA GLU A 256 21.10 -2.17 7.29
C GLU A 256 19.97 -3.19 7.07
N GLY A 257 18.83 -2.99 7.73
CA GLY A 257 17.57 -3.72 7.54
C GLY A 257 16.59 -3.09 6.54
N GLY A 258 16.96 -2.01 5.83
CA GLY A 258 16.17 -1.31 4.80
C GLY A 258 15.86 -2.13 3.54
N LYS A 259 15.44 -3.39 3.72
CA LYS A 259 15.31 -4.46 2.72
C LYS A 259 13.97 -4.46 1.98
N ARG A 260 13.12 -3.44 2.19
CA ARG A 260 11.75 -3.42 1.66
C ARG A 260 11.45 -2.20 0.78
N VAL A 261 12.50 -1.67 0.14
CA VAL A 261 12.38 -0.68 -0.93
C VAL A 261 12.82 -1.32 -2.24
N VAL A 262 11.96 -1.23 -3.25
CA VAL A 262 12.20 -1.73 -4.60
C VAL A 262 12.19 -0.55 -5.55
N TYR A 263 13.30 -0.36 -6.26
CA TYR A 263 13.41 0.68 -7.28
C TYR A 263 13.13 0.14 -8.67
N HIS A 264 12.40 0.91 -9.48
CA HIS A 264 12.25 0.67 -10.91
C HIS A 264 12.76 1.87 -11.75
N PRO A 265 13.23 1.66 -12.99
CA PRO A 265 13.81 2.71 -13.83
C PRO A 265 12.75 3.67 -14.43
N GLY A 266 11.52 3.62 -13.92
CA GLY A 266 10.36 4.29 -14.48
C GLY A 266 9.94 5.55 -13.71
N GLY A 267 8.99 6.29 -14.29
CA GLY A 267 8.35 7.45 -13.65
C GLY A 267 7.20 7.06 -12.73
N HIS A 268 6.16 7.89 -12.67
CA HIS A 268 5.02 7.72 -11.77
C HIS A 268 4.01 6.66 -12.25
N PHE A 269 4.34 5.37 -12.09
CA PHE A 269 3.43 4.27 -12.40
C PHE A 269 3.65 3.06 -11.50
N LEU A 270 2.61 2.23 -11.37
CA LEU A 270 2.68 0.94 -10.68
C LEU A 270 3.22 -0.14 -11.64
N PRO A 271 4.37 -0.78 -11.37
CA PRO A 271 4.88 -1.85 -12.21
C PRO A 271 3.98 -3.08 -12.20
N SER A 272 3.25 -3.32 -13.29
CA SER A 272 2.17 -4.32 -13.33
C SER A 272 2.51 -5.60 -14.09
N SER A 273 3.58 -5.60 -14.88
CA SER A 273 3.93 -6.74 -15.77
C SER A 273 5.41 -7.11 -15.76
N GLN A 274 6.25 -6.23 -15.22
CA GLN A 274 7.70 -6.45 -15.18
C GLN A 274 8.03 -7.52 -14.13
N LYS A 275 8.59 -8.64 -14.59
CA LYS A 275 8.80 -9.85 -13.78
C LYS A 275 9.55 -9.59 -12.47
N ALA A 276 10.58 -8.75 -12.47
CA ALA A 276 11.38 -8.48 -11.28
C ALA A 276 10.56 -7.84 -10.15
N TYR A 277 9.75 -6.83 -10.45
CA TYR A 277 8.95 -6.11 -9.45
C TYR A 277 7.74 -6.90 -8.98
N VAL A 278 7.11 -7.64 -9.91
CA VAL A 278 6.03 -8.58 -9.56
C VAL A 278 6.56 -9.70 -8.67
N ALA A 279 7.74 -10.25 -8.95
CA ALA A 279 8.36 -11.27 -8.11
C ALA A 279 8.71 -10.72 -6.71
N ALA A 280 9.25 -9.52 -6.62
CA ALA A 280 9.53 -8.88 -5.34
C ALA A 280 8.26 -8.72 -4.48
N LEU A 281 7.15 -8.31 -5.09
CA LEU A 281 5.84 -8.23 -4.41
C LEU A 281 5.34 -9.61 -3.96
N VAL A 282 5.41 -10.62 -4.83
CA VAL A 282 4.97 -11.98 -4.49
C VAL A 282 5.78 -12.55 -3.33
N ASN A 283 7.11 -12.43 -3.38
CA ASN A 283 8.00 -12.93 -2.33
C ASN A 283 7.72 -12.22 -1.01
N PHE A 284 7.58 -10.89 -1.04
CA PHE A 284 7.22 -10.12 0.16
C PHE A 284 5.90 -10.61 0.80
N ILE A 285 4.86 -10.85 0.01
CA ILE A 285 3.59 -11.37 0.52
C ILE A 285 3.79 -12.76 1.12
N ARG A 286 4.55 -13.66 0.48
CA ARG A 286 4.83 -15.01 1.01
C ARG A 286 5.62 -14.99 2.30
N ASP A 287 6.64 -14.14 2.39
CA ASP A 287 7.46 -13.96 3.58
C ASP A 287 6.61 -13.53 4.78
N VAL A 288 5.73 -12.54 4.58
CA VAL A 288 4.86 -12.02 5.65
C VAL A 288 3.78 -13.03 6.05
N LEU A 289 3.30 -13.83 5.11
CA LEU A 289 2.31 -14.86 5.37
C LEU A 289 2.92 -16.16 5.93
N GLY A 290 4.26 -16.31 5.91
CA GLY A 290 4.99 -17.36 6.62
C GLY A 290 5.11 -18.69 5.86
N GLU A 291 5.16 -18.68 4.52
CA GLU A 291 5.11 -19.90 3.71
C GLU A 291 6.35 -20.24 2.86
N ASP A 292 7.47 -19.57 3.06
CA ASP A 292 8.73 -19.94 2.39
C ASP A 292 9.33 -21.21 2.99
N GLY A 293 8.85 -22.36 2.51
CA GLY A 293 9.59 -23.62 2.57
C GLY A 293 10.71 -23.59 1.55
N GLY A 294 11.94 -23.18 1.95
CA GLY A 294 13.07 -23.27 1.04
C GLY A 294 14.38 -22.53 1.31
N SER A 295 14.72 -22.12 2.53
CA SER A 295 16.12 -22.01 3.02
C SER A 295 16.05 -21.79 4.53
N GLY A 296 16.44 -22.72 5.38
CA GLY A 296 17.76 -23.33 5.44
C GLY A 296 18.57 -22.51 6.45
N ASP A 297 18.85 -23.11 7.61
CA ASP A 297 19.70 -22.61 8.69
C ASP A 297 20.72 -21.57 8.23
N ALA A 298 20.82 -20.46 8.96
CA ALA A 298 22.06 -19.70 8.98
C ALA A 298 23.09 -20.53 9.76
N PRO A 299 24.18 -21.04 9.13
CA PRO A 299 25.34 -21.40 9.91
C PRO A 299 26.09 -20.10 10.23
N ALA A 300 26.47 -19.97 11.48
CA ALA A 300 27.44 -18.98 11.91
C ALA A 300 28.74 -19.10 11.09
N GLY A 301 29.31 -17.94 10.74
CA GLY A 301 30.75 -17.73 10.53
C GLY A 301 31.41 -18.44 9.34
N GLY A 302 31.80 -17.67 8.33
CA GLY A 302 32.75 -18.10 7.31
C GLY A 302 33.06 -17.00 6.31
N GLU A 303 34.15 -16.28 6.56
CA GLU A 303 34.74 -15.32 5.63
C GLU A 303 34.94 -15.95 4.24
N LYS A 304 34.40 -15.31 3.19
CA LYS A 304 34.83 -15.58 1.81
C LYS A 304 35.62 -14.39 1.30
N LYS A 305 36.91 -14.68 1.16
CA LYS A 305 37.96 -13.92 0.48
C LYS A 305 37.50 -13.50 -0.93
N GLU A 306 37.62 -12.22 -1.25
CA GLU A 306 37.50 -11.69 -2.62
C GLU A 306 38.65 -12.25 -3.48
N GLU A 307 38.32 -12.82 -4.64
CA GLU A 307 39.30 -13.06 -5.71
C GLU A 307 39.24 -11.94 -6.74
N ARG A 308 40.41 -11.40 -7.04
CA ARG A 308 40.66 -10.20 -7.85
C ARG A 308 40.54 -10.53 -9.34
N ALA A 309 39.94 -9.64 -10.12
CA ALA A 309 39.64 -9.81 -11.54
C ALA A 309 40.87 -9.81 -12.49
N GLU A 310 42.06 -10.18 -12.02
CA GLU A 310 43.31 -10.15 -12.80
C GLU A 310 43.80 -11.55 -13.25
N ASP A 311 43.13 -12.64 -12.87
CA ASP A 311 43.56 -14.03 -13.17
C ASP A 311 42.58 -14.84 -14.06
N MET A 312 41.68 -14.20 -14.80
CA MET A 312 40.85 -14.91 -15.79
C MET A 312 41.57 -15.05 -17.13
N ASP A 313 42.27 -16.17 -17.29
CA ASP A 313 42.87 -16.65 -18.53
C ASP A 313 41.76 -16.90 -19.58
N VAL A 314 41.79 -16.16 -20.69
CA VAL A 314 40.84 -16.29 -21.81
C VAL A 314 41.46 -17.14 -22.92
N PRO A 315 40.92 -18.34 -23.24
CA PRO A 315 41.29 -19.04 -24.46
C PRO A 315 40.49 -18.51 -25.66
N PHE A 316 41.26 -18.02 -26.64
CA PHE A 316 40.97 -17.62 -28.03
C PHE A 316 39.54 -17.73 -28.59
#